data_AF-A0A819I396-F1
#
_entry.id   AF-A0A819I396-F1
#
_cell.length_a   1.000
_cell.length_b   1.000
_cell.length_c   1.000
_cell.angle_alpha   90.00
_cell.angle_beta   90.00
_cell.angle_gamma   90.00
#
_symmetry.space_group_name_H-M   'P 1'
#
loop_
_entity.id
_entity.type
_entity.pdbx_description
1 polymer ?
#
loop_
_entity_poly.entity_id
_entity_poly.type
_entity_poly.pdbx_seq_one_letter_code
_entity_poly.pdbx_strand_id
1 'polypeptide(L)'
;AHNSTVWIGRHLPQNRDVFMTCGGSGSYYLWKYNYPENRVKTQTDKTEVGVAGTLTLLQNIGLSTQPASAFDWSPDKPGLACTSAFDQTVRVLITTKLNSI
;
A
#
# COMPACT_ATOMS: atom_id res chain seq x y z
N ALA A 1 6.67 -6.54 -8.71
CA ALA A 1 6.35 -5.24 -8.06
C ALA A 1 6.44 -4.14 -9.12
N HIS A 2 6.24 -2.86 -8.79
CA HIS A 2 6.28 -1.75 -9.76
C HIS A 2 7.53 -1.81 -10.65
N ASN A 3 7.38 -1.52 -11.94
CA ASN A 3 8.48 -1.42 -12.91
C ASN A 3 8.99 0.04 -13.05
N SER A 4 8.54 0.94 -12.19
CA SER A 4 8.83 2.37 -12.19
C SER A 4 9.01 2.86 -10.75
N THR A 5 9.45 4.11 -10.59
CA THR A 5 9.57 4.76 -9.28
C THR A 5 8.26 4.65 -8.49
N VAL A 6 8.34 4.30 -7.21
CA VAL A 6 7.19 4.36 -6.30
C VAL A 6 7.12 5.77 -5.72
N TRP A 7 6.01 6.46 -5.94
CA TRP A 7 5.83 7.86 -5.53
C TRP A 7 5.13 7.97 -4.17
N ILE A 8 4.25 7.03 -3.87
CA ILE A 8 3.34 7.14 -2.73
C ILE A 8 3.23 5.79 -2.04
N GLY A 9 3.24 5.80 -0.71
CA GLY A 9 2.82 4.70 0.15
C GLY A 9 1.84 5.21 1.21
N ARG A 10 0.62 4.68 1.24
CA ARG A 10 -0.43 5.09 2.18
C ARG A 10 -1.15 3.89 2.79
N HIS A 11 -1.09 3.80 4.12
CA HIS A 11 -1.83 2.80 4.89
C HIS A 11 -3.33 3.11 4.90
N LEU A 12 -4.14 2.06 4.88
CA LEU A 12 -5.58 2.19 5.07
C LEU A 12 -5.84 2.65 6.52
N PRO A 13 -6.56 3.77 6.75
CA PRO A 13 -6.81 4.27 8.10
C PRO A 13 -7.49 3.26 9.01
N GLN A 14 -8.36 2.41 8.45
CA GLN A 14 -9.10 1.40 9.20
C GLN A 14 -8.31 0.10 9.43
N ASN A 15 -7.24 -0.16 8.66
CA ASN A 15 -6.38 -1.34 8.84
C ASN A 15 -4.92 -1.01 8.51
N ARG A 16 -4.09 -0.89 9.55
CA ARG A 16 -2.66 -0.55 9.41
C ARG A 16 -1.85 -1.57 8.61
N ASP A 17 -2.30 -2.82 8.51
CA ASP A 17 -1.56 -3.88 7.85
C ASP A 17 -1.78 -3.86 6.33
N VAL A 18 -2.79 -3.10 5.85
CA VAL A 18 -3.10 -2.93 4.44
C VAL A 18 -2.67 -1.54 3.97
N PHE A 19 -1.97 -1.46 2.85
CA PHE A 19 -1.53 -0.18 2.29
C PHE A 19 -1.48 -0.20 0.77
N MET A 20 -1.63 0.98 0.17
CA MET A 20 -1.53 1.19 -1.26
C MET A 20 -0.17 1.79 -1.60
N THR A 21 0.45 1.30 -2.68
CA THR A 21 1.59 1.98 -3.31
C THR A 21 1.25 2.41 -4.72
N CYS A 22 1.64 3.64 -5.06
CA CYS A 22 1.37 4.23 -6.38
C CYS A 22 2.69 4.47 -7.13
N GLY A 23 2.74 4.07 -8.40
CA GLY A 23 3.94 4.08 -9.23
C GLY A 23 3.94 5.19 -10.28
N GLY A 24 5.13 5.44 -10.83
CA GLY A 24 5.38 6.42 -11.88
C GLY A 24 4.74 6.07 -13.23
N SER A 25 4.34 4.81 -13.41
CA SER A 25 3.60 4.32 -14.58
C SER A 25 2.08 4.43 -14.40
N GLY A 26 1.58 5.15 -13.40
CA GLY A 26 0.15 5.24 -13.11
C GLY A 26 -0.46 3.95 -12.57
N SER A 27 0.38 3.09 -11.99
CA SER A 27 0.00 1.79 -11.44
C SER A 27 -0.18 1.84 -9.92
N TYR A 28 -1.18 1.13 -9.42
CA TYR A 28 -1.59 1.09 -8.02
C TYR A 28 -1.55 -0.35 -7.55
N TYR A 29 -0.88 -0.60 -6.43
CA TYR A 29 -0.70 -1.94 -5.87
C TYR A 29 -1.16 -1.94 -4.42
N LEU A 30 -2.11 -2.81 -4.11
CA LEU A 30 -2.64 -3.04 -2.77
C LEU A 30 -1.85 -4.16 -2.10
N TRP A 31 -1.26 -3.87 -0.96
CA TRP A 31 -0.40 -4.78 -0.21
C TRP A 31 -0.99 -5.09 1.16
N LYS A 32 -0.72 -6.30 1.64
CA LYS A 32 -0.91 -6.70 3.04
C LYS A 32 0.44 -7.07 3.64
N TYR A 33 0.75 -6.52 4.80
CA TYR A 33 1.89 -6.92 5.61
C TYR A 33 1.53 -8.10 6.51
N ASN A 34 2.32 -9.17 6.45
CA ASN A 34 2.19 -10.33 7.31
C ASN A 34 3.32 -10.30 8.34
N TYR A 35 2.95 -10.31 9.61
CA TYR A 35 3.93 -10.35 10.69
C TYR A 35 4.58 -11.73 10.76
N PRO A 36 5.90 -11.79 11.04
CA PRO A 36 6.56 -13.04 11.36
C PRO A 36 6.11 -13.55 12.73
N GLU A 37 6.30 -14.85 13.01
CA GLU A 37 5.92 -15.47 14.28
C GLU A 37 6.50 -14.75 15.50
N ASN A 38 7.77 -14.34 15.40
CA ASN A 38 8.45 -13.55 16.41
C ASN A 38 8.99 -12.27 15.76
N ARG A 39 8.67 -11.10 16.33
CA ARG A 39 9.13 -9.80 15.81
C ARG A 39 10.50 -9.38 16.34
N VAL A 40 11.01 -10.09 17.33
CA VAL A 40 12.31 -9.83 17.96
C VAL A 40 13.05 -11.16 18.05
N LYS A 41 14.32 -11.15 17.66
CA LYS A 41 15.24 -12.27 17.83
C LYS A 41 16.45 -11.78 18.61
N THR A 42 16.88 -12.54 19.61
CA THR A 42 18.13 -12.29 20.31
C THR A 42 19.28 -12.90 19.50
N GLN A 43 20.22 -12.07 19.07
CA GLN A 43 21.44 -12.54 18.42
C GLN A 43 22.44 -13.08 19.45
N THR A 44 23.46 -13.79 18.97
CA THR A 44 24.57 -14.35 19.77
C THR A 44 25.23 -13.31 20.69
N ASP A 45 25.22 -12.04 20.31
CA ASP A 45 25.81 -10.92 21.06
C ASP A 45 24.87 -10.31 22.12
N LYS A 46 23.75 -11.00 22.45
CA LYS A 46 22.68 -10.54 23.37
C LYS A 46 21.96 -9.25 22.92
N THR A 47 22.13 -8.84 21.68
CA THR A 47 21.40 -7.72 21.08
C THR A 47 20.07 -8.20 20.52
N GLU A 48 19.01 -7.45 20.82
CA GLU A 48 17.67 -7.69 20.26
C GLU A 48 17.58 -7.04 18.88
N VAL A 49 17.26 -7.85 17.86
CA VAL A 49 17.07 -7.38 16.50
C VAL A 49 15.64 -7.64 16.02
N GLY A 50 15.11 -6.69 15.25
CA GLY A 50 13.78 -6.82 14.63
C GLY A 50 13.77 -7.87 13.53
N VAL A 51 12.75 -8.72 13.52
CA VAL A 51 12.52 -9.69 12.45
C VAL A 51 11.57 -9.07 11.44
N ALA A 52 12.01 -8.96 10.19
CA ALA A 52 11.18 -8.46 9.10
C ALA A 52 10.07 -9.47 8.75
N GLY A 53 8.86 -8.96 8.52
CA GLY A 53 7.75 -9.73 7.99
C GLY A 53 7.80 -9.87 6.47
N THR A 54 6.68 -10.33 5.90
CA THR A 54 6.53 -10.50 4.45
C THR A 54 5.39 -9.65 3.91
N LEU A 55 5.44 -9.35 2.61
CA LEU A 55 4.39 -8.62 1.91
C LEU A 55 3.66 -9.54 0.94
N THR A 56 2.33 -9.52 1.00
CA THR A 56 1.46 -10.17 0.00
C THR A 56 0.84 -9.11 -0.89
N LEU A 57 0.98 -9.28 -2.20
CA LEU A 57 0.25 -8.49 -3.18
C LEU A 57 -1.20 -8.97 -3.22
N LEU A 58 -2.14 -8.10 -2.85
CA LEU A 58 -3.57 -8.42 -2.88
C LEU A 58 -4.16 -8.11 -4.25
N GLN A 59 -3.80 -6.96 -4.83
CA GLN A 59 -4.28 -6.54 -6.14
C GLN A 59 -3.34 -5.50 -6.77
N ASN A 60 -3.32 -5.43 -8.10
CA ASN A 60 -2.71 -4.33 -8.83
C ASN A 60 -3.55 -3.89 -10.03
N ILE A 61 -3.50 -2.60 -10.36
CA ILE A 61 -4.21 -2.02 -11.51
C ILE A 61 -3.44 -0.84 -12.10
N GLY A 62 -3.52 -0.65 -13.42
CA GLY A 62 -3.07 0.56 -14.10
C GLY A 62 -4.26 1.51 -14.31
N LEU A 63 -4.24 2.69 -13.67
CA LEU A 63 -5.33 3.67 -13.77
C LEU A 63 -4.98 4.87 -14.65
N SER A 64 -3.69 5.12 -14.87
CA SER A 64 -3.18 6.21 -15.68
C SER A 64 -1.97 5.75 -16.49
N THR A 65 -1.61 6.51 -17.51
CA THR A 65 -0.34 6.39 -18.23
C THR A 65 0.74 7.30 -17.66
N GLN A 66 0.36 8.17 -16.70
CA GLN A 66 1.23 9.16 -16.07
C GLN A 66 1.41 8.86 -14.57
N PRO A 67 2.48 9.36 -13.93
CA PRO A 67 2.73 9.14 -12.51
C PRO A 67 1.55 9.58 -11.63
N ALA A 68 1.29 8.78 -10.59
CA ALA A 68 0.38 9.18 -9.52
C ALA A 68 1.03 10.32 -8.69
N SER A 69 0.37 11.48 -8.64
CA SER A 69 0.87 12.65 -7.93
C SER A 69 0.41 12.70 -6.48
N ALA A 70 -0.81 12.21 -6.20
CA ALA A 70 -1.34 12.11 -4.85
C ALA A 70 -2.32 10.93 -4.74
N PHE A 71 -2.43 10.37 -3.54
CA PHE A 71 -3.40 9.34 -3.19
C PHE A 71 -3.76 9.52 -1.72
N ASP A 72 -5.05 9.47 -1.42
CA ASP A 72 -5.58 9.62 -0.07
C ASP A 72 -6.77 8.67 0.18
N TRP A 73 -6.77 8.03 1.34
CA TRP A 73 -7.86 7.17 1.78
C TRP A 73 -8.90 7.99 2.55
N SER A 74 -10.18 7.68 2.37
CA SER A 74 -11.22 8.25 3.21
C SER A 74 -11.12 7.69 4.64
N PRO A 75 -11.07 8.55 5.67
CA PRO A 75 -11.13 8.10 7.06
C PRO A 75 -12.53 7.59 7.43
N ASP A 76 -13.57 8.15 6.81
CA ASP A 76 -14.98 7.88 7.17
C ASP A 76 -15.52 6.61 6.51
N LYS A 77 -15.12 6.32 5.27
CA LYS A 77 -15.65 5.21 4.48
C LYS A 77 -14.54 4.22 4.09
N PRO A 78 -14.54 2.99 4.65
CA PRO A 78 -13.50 2.01 4.34
C PRO A 78 -13.52 1.64 2.86
N GLY A 79 -12.34 1.68 2.23
CA GLY A 79 -12.17 1.36 0.82
C GLY A 79 -12.45 2.49 -0.15
N LEU A 80 -12.98 3.63 0.29
CA LEU A 80 -13.07 4.82 -0.54
C LEU A 80 -11.74 5.57 -0.55
N ALA A 81 -11.26 5.96 -1.72
CA ALA A 81 -10.04 6.76 -1.88
C ALA A 81 -10.18 7.79 -3.00
N CYS A 82 -9.32 8.80 -2.95
CA CYS A 82 -9.14 9.79 -4.02
C CYS A 82 -7.69 9.75 -4.50
N THR A 83 -7.46 9.91 -5.80
CA THR A 83 -6.12 9.97 -6.36
C THR A 83 -6.05 10.93 -7.54
N SER A 84 -4.90 11.56 -7.70
CA SER A 84 -4.59 12.42 -8.85
C SER A 84 -3.35 11.89 -9.57
N ALA A 85 -3.32 12.08 -10.89
CA ALA A 85 -2.16 11.78 -11.71
C ALA A 85 -1.81 12.98 -12.61
N PHE A 86 -0.60 13.00 -13.17
CA PHE A 86 -0.16 14.07 -14.07
C PHE A 86 -0.82 14.05 -15.45
N ASP A 87 -1.77 13.14 -15.68
CA ASP A 87 -2.68 13.16 -16.83
C ASP A 87 -3.82 14.19 -16.68
N GLN A 88 -3.73 15.07 -15.68
CA GLN A 88 -4.70 16.11 -15.36
C GLN A 88 -6.07 15.56 -14.95
N THR A 89 -6.10 14.38 -14.32
CA THR A 89 -7.36 13.79 -13.85
C THR A 89 -7.31 13.42 -12.37
N VAL A 90 -8.47 13.58 -11.72
CA VAL A 90 -8.74 13.13 -10.36
C VAL A 90 -9.71 11.96 -10.45
N ARG A 91 -9.41 10.88 -9.73
CA ARG A 91 -10.20 9.65 -9.71
C ARG A 91 -10.64 9.35 -8.29
N VAL A 92 -11.90 8.96 -8.14
CA VAL A 92 -12.43 8.37 -6.91
C VAL A 92 -12.43 6.86 -7.07
N LEU A 93 -11.85 6.16 -6.11
CA LEU A 93 -11.63 4.72 -6.14
C LEU A 93 -12.43 4.05 -5.04
N ILE A 94 -12.99 2.89 -5.35
CA ILE A 94 -13.64 2.00 -4.38
C ILE A 94 -12.88 0.67 -4.39
N THR A 95 -12.28 0.34 -3.26
CA THR A 95 -11.62 -0.94 -3.02
C THR A 95 -12.57 -1.83 -2.25
N THR A 96 -13.01 -2.92 -2.88
CA THR A 96 -13.99 -3.84 -2.29
C THR A 96 -13.32 -4.96 -1.52
N LYS A 97 -14.11 -5.68 -0.71
CA LYS A 97 -13.69 -6.87 0.06
C LYS A 97 -12.58 -6.64 1.08
N LEU A 98 -12.36 -5.40 1.54
CA LEU A 98 -11.37 -5.10 2.58
C LEU A 98 -11.71 -5.69 3.95
N ASN A 99 -12.95 -6.08 4.18
CA ASN A 99 -13.44 -6.73 5.40
C ASN A 99 -13.09 -8.22 5.49
N SER A 100 -12.79 -8.87 4.37
CA SER A 100 -12.44 -10.30 4.33
C SER A 100 -10.94 -10.57 4.32
N ILE A 101 -10.13 -9.53 4.48
CA ILE A 101 -8.68 -9.56 4.33
C ILE A 101 -8.01 -9.70 5.69
#